data_AF-A0A958NZJ2-F1
#
_entry.id   AF-A0A958NZJ2-F1
#
_cell.length_a   1.000
_cell.length_b   1.000
_cell.length_c   1.000
_cell.angle_alpha   90.00
_cell.angle_beta   90.00
_cell.angle_gamma   90.00
#
_symmetry.space_group_name_H-M   'P 1'
#
loop_
_entity.id
_entity.type
_entity.pdbx_description
1 polymer ?
#
loop_
_entity_poly.entity_id
_entity_poly.type
_entity_poly.pdbx_seq_one_letter_code
_entity_poly.pdbx_strand_id
1 'polypeptide(L)'
;MGSGEHHIIPARTFLNVLIALLILTVLTVWVAQFHFGAFNAFIAMFIASVKGSLVLLYFMHLKYDDKLYPVVFFTSIFFLFVFFFFSQLDIVTRIVETSTL
;
A
#
# COMPACT_ATOMS: atom_id res chain seq x y z
N MET A 1 -39.87 -20.01 -2.59
CA MET A 1 -39.46 -19.33 -1.34
C MET A 1 -37.97 -19.57 -1.16
N GLY A 2 -37.14 -18.73 -1.76
CA GLY A 2 -35.68 -18.78 -1.62
C GLY A 2 -35.26 -17.68 -0.65
N SER A 3 -34.85 -18.07 0.55
CA SER A 3 -34.31 -17.19 1.59
C SER A 3 -32.99 -16.58 1.11
N GLY A 4 -33.06 -15.31 0.69
CA GLY A 4 -31.87 -14.50 0.45
C GLY A 4 -31.20 -14.18 1.78
N GLU A 5 -30.25 -15.00 2.19
CA GLU A 5 -29.30 -14.65 3.24
C GLU A 5 -28.41 -13.51 2.73
N HIS A 6 -28.85 -12.29 2.98
CA HIS A 6 -28.07 -11.08 2.81
C HIS A 6 -26.93 -11.15 3.84
N HIS A 7 -25.78 -11.69 3.44
CA HIS A 7 -24.56 -11.71 4.25
C HIS A 7 -24.03 -10.28 4.39
N ILE A 8 -24.73 -9.47 5.18
CA ILE A 8 -24.30 -8.13 5.55
C ILE A 8 -23.04 -8.27 6.39
N ILE A 9 -21.91 -7.96 5.78
CA ILE A 9 -20.65 -7.83 6.51
C ILE A 9 -20.91 -6.76 7.59
N PRO A 10 -20.73 -7.09 8.87
CA PRO A 10 -21.14 -6.19 9.94
C PRO A 10 -20.39 -4.86 9.79
N ALA A 11 -21.14 -3.75 9.78
CA ALA A 11 -20.58 -2.40 9.67
C ALA A 11 -19.49 -2.11 10.71
N ARG A 12 -19.51 -2.85 11.82
CA ARG A 12 -18.48 -2.84 12.87
C ARG A 12 -17.08 -3.17 12.35
N THR A 13 -16.93 -4.07 11.38
CA THR A 13 -15.62 -4.41 10.80
C THR A 13 -15.02 -3.22 10.07
N PHE A 14 -15.81 -2.53 9.24
CA PHE A 14 -15.36 -1.32 8.54
C PHE A 14 -15.06 -0.18 9.51
N LEU A 15 -15.83 -0.04 10.59
CA LEU A 15 -15.59 0.97 11.62
C LEU A 15 -14.25 0.73 12.35
N ASN A 16 -13.94 -0.52 12.69
CA ASN A 16 -12.67 -0.88 13.34
C ASN A 16 -11.47 -0.61 12.43
N VAL A 17 -11.59 -0.93 11.14
CA VAL A 17 -10.53 -0.66 10.14
C VAL A 17 -10.37 0.85 9.93
N LEU A 18 -11.47 1.62 9.91
CA LEU A 18 -11.42 3.08 9.81
C LEU A 18 -10.66 3.69 11.00
N ILE A 19 -10.91 3.23 12.22
CA ILE A 19 -10.15 3.68 13.39
C ILE A 19 -8.67 3.33 13.25
N ALA A 20 -8.35 2.11 12.82
CA ALA A 20 -6.96 1.70 12.58
C ALA A 20 -6.27 2.59 11.53
N LEU A 21 -6.97 2.94 10.43
CA LEU A 21 -6.46 3.83 9.38
C LEU A 21 -6.24 5.26 9.88
N LEU A 22 -7.12 5.76 10.75
CA LEU A 22 -6.95 7.09 11.37
C LEU A 22 -5.71 7.12 12.26
N ILE A 23 -5.53 6.10 13.12
CA ILE A 23 -4.34 5.97 13.98
C ILE A 23 -3.07 5.94 13.11
N LEU A 24 -3.07 5.13 12.04
CA LEU A 24 -1.93 5.02 11.15
C LEU A 24 -1.63 6.34 10.42
N THR A 25 -2.66 7.13 10.12
CA THR A 25 -2.52 8.46 9.49
C THR A 25 -1.89 9.46 10.46
N VAL A 26 -2.34 9.50 11.71
CA VAL A 26 -1.71 10.33 12.76
C VAL A 26 -0.25 9.94 12.94
N LEU A 27 0.04 8.64 12.96
CA LEU A 27 1.40 8.12 13.00
C LEU A 27 2.22 8.58 11.79
N THR A 28 1.64 8.60 10.58
CA THR A 28 2.35 9.06 9.37
C THR A 28 2.71 10.54 9.48
N VAL A 29 1.77 11.38 9.95
CA VAL A 29 2.02 12.82 10.16
C VAL A 29 3.11 13.03 11.21
N TRP A 30 3.06 12.27 12.31
CA TRP A 30 4.06 12.39 13.37
C TRP A 30 5.45 11.96 12.91
N VAL A 31 5.56 10.83 12.22
CA VAL A 31 6.83 10.36 11.63
C VAL A 31 7.36 11.35 10.61
N ALA A 32 6.49 11.99 9.82
CA ALA A 32 6.89 13.02 8.85
C ALA A 32 7.46 14.30 9.50
N GLN A 33 7.22 14.55 10.79
CA GLN A 33 7.86 15.67 11.50
C GLN A 33 9.34 15.39 11.84
N PHE A 34 9.77 14.13 11.79
CA PHE A 34 11.15 13.75 12.05
C PHE A 34 11.94 13.61 10.74
N HIS A 35 13.09 14.28 10.65
CA HIS A 35 13.98 14.17 9.49
C HIS A 35 14.92 12.97 9.65
N PHE A 36 14.57 11.84 9.02
CA PHE A 36 15.40 10.64 8.97
C PHE A 36 16.44 10.64 7.83
N GLY A 37 16.69 11.80 7.20
CA GLY A 37 17.62 11.94 6.09
C GLY A 37 17.25 11.04 4.91
N ALA A 38 18.21 10.23 4.43
CA ALA A 38 18.04 9.32 3.30
C ALA A 38 16.96 8.24 3.53
N PHE A 39 16.65 7.89 4.80
CA PHE A 39 15.65 6.88 5.11
C PHE A 39 14.21 7.41 5.11
N ASN A 40 14.01 8.72 4.97
CA ASN A 40 12.68 9.32 5.01
C ASN A 40 11.74 8.72 3.94
N ALA A 41 12.22 8.59 2.71
CA ALA A 41 11.46 8.00 1.61
C ALA A 41 11.11 6.52 1.88
N PHE A 42 12.05 5.75 2.41
CA PHE A 42 11.83 4.34 2.74
C PHE A 42 10.78 4.17 3.85
N ILE A 43 10.89 4.95 4.92
CA ILE A 43 9.94 4.93 6.04
C ILE A 43 8.55 5.38 5.59
N ALA A 44 8.46 6.46 4.81
CA ALA A 44 7.19 6.95 4.27
C ALA A 44 6.51 5.89 3.38
N MET A 45 7.27 5.25 2.48
CA MET A 45 6.76 4.17 1.63
C MET A 45 6.33 2.93 2.42
N PHE A 46 7.05 2.59 3.49
CA PHE A 46 6.67 1.48 4.36
C PHE A 46 5.33 1.73 5.06
N ILE A 47 5.17 2.90 5.70
CA ILE A 47 3.92 3.27 6.38
C ILE A 47 2.77 3.35 5.38
N ALA A 48 3.00 3.92 4.19
CA ALA A 48 2.02 3.97 3.12
C ALA A 48 1.60 2.57 2.66
N SER A 49 2.53 1.62 2.56
CA SER A 49 2.26 0.23 2.15
C SER A 49 1.41 -0.51 3.19
N VAL A 50 1.68 -0.32 4.49
CA VAL A 50 0.86 -0.89 5.58
C VAL A 50 -0.56 -0.32 5.53
N LYS A 51 -0.69 1.01 5.37
CA LYS A 51 -1.99 1.67 5.23
C LYS A 51 -2.77 1.13 4.03
N GLY A 52 -2.11 1.05 2.88
CA GLY A 52 -2.69 0.52 1.64
C GLY A 52 -3.15 -0.92 1.79
N SER A 53 -2.37 -1.76 2.46
CA SER A 53 -2.71 -3.17 2.68
C SER A 53 -4.00 -3.33 3.51
N LEU A 54 -4.20 -2.51 4.55
CA LEU A 54 -5.47 -2.49 5.30
C LEU A 54 -6.65 -2.10 4.42
N VAL A 55 -6.48 -1.09 3.56
CA VAL A 55 -7.55 -0.65 2.63
C VAL A 55 -7.87 -1.76 1.63
N LEU A 56 -6.86 -2.39 1.04
CA LEU A 56 -7.00 -3.48 0.07
C LEU A 56 -7.72 -4.68 0.67
N LEU A 57 -7.31 -5.13 1.86
CA LEU A 57 -7.87 -6.34 2.47
C LEU A 57 -9.33 -6.17 2.90
N TYR A 58 -9.70 -4.98 3.40
CA TYR A 58 -11.01 -4.77 4.02
C TYR A 58 -11.97 -3.93 3.17
N PHE A 59 -11.54 -2.81 2.60
CA PHE A 59 -12.45 -1.93 1.82
C PHE A 59 -12.60 -2.37 0.36
N MET A 60 -11.56 -2.97 -0.22
CA MET A 60 -11.62 -3.52 -1.58
C MET A 60 -12.06 -5.00 -1.60
N HIS A 61 -12.51 -5.53 -0.46
CA HIS A 61 -12.95 -6.92 -0.31
C HIS A 61 -11.95 -7.99 -0.81
N LEU A 62 -10.67 -7.67 -0.96
CA LEU A 62 -9.68 -8.60 -1.50
C LEU A 62 -9.56 -9.91 -0.70
N LYS A 63 -9.88 -9.86 0.60
CA LYS A 63 -9.93 -11.04 1.49
C LYS A 63 -11.24 -11.84 1.39
N TYR A 64 -12.33 -11.20 1.00
CA TYR A 64 -13.69 -11.75 1.03
C TYR A 64 -14.17 -12.23 -0.33
N ASP A 65 -13.60 -11.70 -1.42
CA ASP A 65 -13.90 -12.08 -2.79
C ASP A 65 -13.09 -13.31 -3.28
N ASP A 66 -13.37 -13.73 -4.51
CA ASP A 66 -12.73 -14.88 -5.17
C ASP A 66 -11.20 -14.81 -5.18
N LYS A 67 -10.58 -15.99 -5.12
CA LYS A 67 -9.10 -16.16 -5.10
C LYS A 67 -8.37 -15.58 -6.32
N LEU A 68 -9.08 -15.20 -7.38
CA LEU A 68 -8.49 -14.57 -8.56
C LEU A 68 -8.02 -13.14 -8.28
N TYR A 69 -8.73 -12.36 -7.47
CA TYR A 69 -8.39 -10.97 -7.17
C TYR A 69 -7.03 -10.79 -6.49
N PRO A 70 -6.66 -11.54 -5.43
CA PRO A 70 -5.34 -11.42 -4.83
C PRO A 70 -4.22 -11.84 -5.80
N VAL A 71 -4.44 -12.82 -6.68
CA VAL A 71 -3.44 -13.22 -7.69
C VAL A 71 -3.18 -12.08 -8.67
N VAL A 72 -4.23 -11.44 -9.18
CA VAL A 72 -4.12 -10.28 -10.08
C VAL A 72 -3.44 -9.10 -9.38
N PHE A 73 -3.72 -8.90 -8.10
CA PHE A 73 -3.05 -7.88 -7.29
C PHE A 73 -1.54 -8.15 -7.12
N PHE A 74 -1.15 -9.37 -6.78
CA PHE A 74 0.27 -9.74 -6.62
C PHE A 74 1.04 -9.69 -7.93
N THR A 75 0.44 -10.06 -9.07
CA THR A 75 1.12 -9.85 -10.37
C THR A 75 1.29 -8.35 -10.65
N SER A 76 0.30 -7.52 -10.33
CA SER A 76 0.38 -6.07 -10.53
C SER A 76 1.49 -5.45 -9.67
N ILE A 77 1.60 -5.85 -8.40
CA ILE A 77 2.68 -5.38 -7.51
C ILE A 77 4.05 -5.85 -7.99
N PHE A 78 4.15 -7.09 -8.51
CA PHE A 78 5.38 -7.62 -9.07
C PHE A 78 5.87 -6.77 -10.25
N PHE A 79 4.99 -6.47 -11.22
CA PHE A 79 5.34 -5.61 -12.34
C PHE A 79 5.67 -4.18 -11.92
N LEU A 80 4.99 -3.63 -10.91
CA LEU A 80 5.33 -2.33 -10.32
C LEU A 80 6.79 -2.34 -9.84
N PHE A 81 7.19 -3.34 -9.06
CA PHE A 81 8.56 -3.43 -8.56
C PHE A 81 9.60 -3.59 -9.68
N VAL A 82 9.27 -4.36 -10.73
CA VAL A 82 10.14 -4.48 -11.92
C VAL A 82 10.33 -3.11 -12.58
N PHE A 83 9.26 -2.37 -12.85
CA PHE A 83 9.38 -1.05 -13.47
C PHE A 83 10.06 -0.02 -12.56
N PHE A 84 9.77 -0.06 -11.26
CA PHE A 84 10.43 0.81 -10.30
C PHE A 84 11.94 0.55 -10.25
N PHE A 85 12.35 -0.72 -10.26
CA PHE A 85 13.76 -1.09 -10.29
C PHE A 85 14.46 -0.58 -11.56
N PHE A 86 13.84 -0.78 -12.74
CA PHE A 86 14.36 -0.25 -14.00
C PHE A 86 14.46 1.29 -13.98
N SER A 87 13.46 1.97 -13.43
CA SER A 87 13.49 3.44 -13.30
C SER A 87 14.62 3.91 -12.39
N GLN A 88 14.91 3.21 -11.28
CA GLN A 88 16.05 3.54 -10.42
C GLN A 88 17.40 3.29 -11.13
N LEU A 89 17.51 2.20 -11.90
CA LEU A 89 18.72 1.96 -12.70
C LEU A 89 18.95 3.06 -13.74
N ASP A 90 17.89 3.51 -14.44
CA ASP A 90 17.98 4.62 -15.40
C ASP A 90 18.48 5.92 -14.75
N ILE A 91 17.91 6.26 -13.58
CA ILE A 91 18.33 7.44 -12.81
C ILE A 91 19.81 7.35 -12.42
N VAL A 92 20.24 6.20 -11.89
CA VAL A 92 21.63 6.00 -11.45
C VAL A 92 22.60 6.12 -12.63
N THR A 93 22.30 5.47 -13.76
CA THR A 93 23.14 5.55 -14.97
C THR A 93 23.28 6.99 -15.47
N ARG A 94 22.19 7.79 -15.48
CA ARG A 94 22.22 9.21 -15.90
C ARG A 94 23.05 10.10 -14.96
N ILE A 95 22.95 9.89 -13.64
CA ILE A 95 23.69 10.68 -12.65
C ILE A 95 25.20 10.42 -12.77
N VAL A 96 25.59 9.17 -13.02
CA VAL A 96 27.01 8.79 -13.20
C VAL A 96 27.64 9.55 -14.36
N GLU A 97 26.97 9.62 -15.53
CA GLU A 97 27.51 10.35 -16.69
C GLU A 97 27.62 11.86 -16.44
N THR A 98 26.64 12.46 -15.75
CA THR A 98 26.64 13.91 -15.45
C THR A 98 27.74 14.30 -14.46
N SER A 99 28.16 13.37 -13.58
CA SER A 99 29.17 13.64 -12.54
C SER A 99 30.62 13.47 -13.01
N THR A 100 30.82 12.92 -14.22
CA THR A 100 32.14 12.71 -14.84
C THR A 100 32.58 13.81 -15.82
N LEU A 101 31.74 14.83 -16.03
CA LEU A 101 32.05 16.06 -16.77
C LEU A 101 32.32 17.23 -15.82
#